data_AF-A0A527YQI5-F1
#
_entry.id   AF-A0A527YQI5-F1
#
_cell.length_a   1.000
_cell.length_b   1.000
_cell.length_c   1.000
_cell.angle_alpha   90.00
_cell.angle_beta   90.00
_cell.angle_gamma   90.00
#
_symmetry.space_group_name_H-M   'P 1'
#
loop_
_entity.id
_entity.type
_entity.pdbx_description
1 polymer ?
#
loop_
_entity_poly.entity_id
_entity_poly.type
_entity_poly.pdbx_seq_one_letter_code
_entity_poly.pdbx_strand_id
1 'polypeptide(L)' 'IAPYVRHVHLKDYRVQFTDEGYRLVRCAIGDGAVPFAGLAAILAEHHDTLTAVLEPGALEARHVRCLSDDWW' A
#
# COMPACT_ATOMS: atom_id res chain seq x y z
N ILE A 1 -13.41 10.07 -0.69
CA ILE A 1 -12.88 9.96 0.70
C ILE A 1 -11.83 11.02 1.04
N ALA A 2 -11.05 11.52 0.07
CA ALA A 2 -9.92 12.42 0.33
C ALA A 2 -10.21 13.61 1.27
N PRO A 3 -11.32 14.37 1.18
CA PRO A 3 -11.61 15.47 2.12
C PRO A 3 -11.75 15.06 3.59
N TYR A 4 -12.04 13.78 3.85
CA TYR A 4 -12.30 13.26 5.19
C TYR A 4 -11.09 12.52 5.78
N VAL A 5 -9.98 12.41 5.03
CA VAL A 5 -8.75 11.81 5.53
C VAL A 5 -8.15 12.72 6.60
N ARG A 6 -7.76 12.14 7.75
CA ARG A 6 -7.12 12.87 8.86
C ARG A 6 -5.71 12.38 9.18
N HIS A 7 -5.37 11.18 8.72
CA HIS A 7 -4.12 10.53 9.01
C HIS A 7 -3.78 9.52 7.90
N VAL A 8 -2.51 9.44 7.50
CA VAL A 8 -2.04 8.54 6.44
C VAL A 8 -0.95 7.62 6.96
N HIS A 9 -1.13 6.32 6.77
CA HIS A 9 -0.07 5.34 6.99
C HIS A 9 0.50 4.91 5.65
N LEU A 10 1.81 5.11 5.47
CA LEU A 10 2.50 4.79 4.23
C LEU A 10 3.10 3.39 4.34
N LYS A 11 2.56 2.47 3.55
CA LYS A 11 3.08 1.11 3.36
C LYS A 11 3.29 0.86 1.88
N ASP A 12 4.33 0.12 1.53
CA ASP A 12 4.61 -0.21 0.15
C ASP A 12 5.20 -1.62 0.01
N TYR A 13 4.95 -2.22 -1.15
CA TYR A 13 5.34 -3.59 -1.46
C TYR A 13 5.64 -3.74 -2.95
N ARG A 14 6.61 -4.60 -3.28
CA ARG A 14 6.72 -5.18 -4.62
C ARG A 14 5.75 -6.35 -4.73
N VAL A 15 4.93 -6.31 -5.77
CA VAL A 15 3.94 -7.35 -6.05
C VAL A 15 4.56 -8.37 -6.99
N GLN A 16 4.46 -9.66 -6.62
CA GLN A 16 4.81 -10.78 -7.49
C GLN A 16 3.56 -11.64 -7.71
N PHE A 17 3.11 -11.76 -8.95
CA PHE A 17 1.95 -12.59 -9.27
C PHE A 17 2.30 -14.08 -9.19
N THR A 18 1.31 -14.89 -8.85
CA THR A 18 1.37 -16.35 -8.76
C THR A 18 0.06 -16.93 -9.29
N ASP A 19 0.03 -18.21 -9.62
CA ASP A 19 -1.21 -18.87 -10.06
C ASP A 19 -2.31 -18.86 -8.98
N GLU A 20 -1.91 -18.76 -7.71
CA GLU A 20 -2.83 -18.71 -6.55
C GLU A 20 -3.22 -17.27 -6.13
N GLY A 21 -2.66 -16.23 -6.76
CA GLY A 21 -2.84 -14.83 -6.34
C GLY A 21 -1.56 -14.00 -6.45
N TYR A 22 -1.06 -13.45 -5.33
CA TYR A 22 0.16 -12.62 -5.35
C TYR A 22 0.93 -12.61 -4.02
N ARG A 23 2.23 -12.31 -4.09
CA ARG A 23 3.09 -12.05 -2.94
C ARG A 23 3.34 -10.56 -2.78
N LEU A 24 3.22 -10.09 -1.54
CA LEU A 24 3.62 -8.76 -1.12
C LEU A 24 4.99 -8.85 -0.46
N VAL A 25 6.02 -8.36 -1.15
CA VAL A 25 7.41 -8.37 -0.66
C VAL A 25 7.77 -6.96 -0.22
N ARG A 26 8.31 -6.83 0.99
CA ARG A 26 8.74 -5.54 1.54
C ARG A 26 9.75 -4.86 0.61
N CYS A 27 9.60 -3.55 0.44
CA CYS A 27 10.55 -2.68 -0.24
C CYS A 27 10.72 -1.36 0.52
N ALA A 28 11.59 -0.48 0.02
CA ALA A 28 11.58 0.91 0.45
C ALA A 28 10.26 1.57 0.04
N ILE A 29 9.79 2.53 0.84
CA ILE A 29 8.58 3.30 0.51
C ILE A 29 8.86 4.13 -0.74
N GLY A 30 8.02 3.97 -1.77
CA GLY A 30 8.17 4.64 -3.07
C GLY A 30 8.72 3.73 -4.18
N ASP A 31 9.29 2.58 -3.83
CA ASP A 31 9.84 1.60 -4.79
C ASP A 31 8.84 0.48 -5.17
N GLY A 32 7.65 0.47 -4.57
CA GLY A 32 6.64 -0.55 -4.77
C GLY A 32 5.52 -0.12 -5.69
N ALA A 33 4.35 -0.71 -5.48
CA ALA A 33 3.20 -0.54 -6.38
C ALA A 33 2.29 0.65 -6.04
N VAL A 34 2.48 1.31 -4.89
CA VAL A 34 1.60 2.41 -4.47
C VAL A 34 1.99 3.72 -5.16
N PRO A 35 1.07 4.40 -5.89
CA PRO A 35 1.37 5.64 -6.62
C PRO A 35 1.36 6.86 -5.68
N PHE A 36 2.31 6.92 -4.74
CA PHE A 36 2.32 7.93 -3.66
C PHE A 36 2.27 9.36 -4.16
N ALA A 37 2.98 9.71 -5.23
CA ALA A 37 2.98 11.07 -5.77
C ALA A 37 1.57 11.51 -6.22
N GLY A 38 0.84 10.63 -6.90
CA GLY A 38 -0.53 10.91 -7.33
C GLY A 38 -1.49 11.00 -6.14
N LEU A 39 -1.34 10.12 -5.14
CA LEU A 39 -2.15 10.18 -3.93
C LEU A 39 -1.87 11.45 -3.12
N ALA A 40 -0.61 11.88 -3.02
CA ALA A 40 -0.21 13.10 -2.35
C ALA A 40 -0.81 14.35 -3.03
N ALA A 41 -0.84 14.38 -4.37
CA ALA A 41 -1.46 15.47 -5.12
C ALA A 41 -2.97 15.59 -4.80
N ILE A 42 -3.69 14.47 -4.80
CA ILE A 42 -5.13 14.45 -4.47
C ILE A 42 -5.38 14.90 -3.02
N LEU A 43 -4.52 14.51 -2.08
CA LEU A 43 -4.67 14.92 -0.67
C LEU A 43 -4.37 16.41 -0.49
N ALA A 44 -3.39 16.95 -1.21
CA ALA A 44 -3.04 18.37 -1.17
C ALA A 44 -4.16 19.30 -1.69
N GLU A 45 -5.09 18.80 -2.51
CA GLU A 45 -6.28 19.57 -2.93
C GLU A 45 -7.26 19.87 -1.78
N HIS A 46 -7.16 19.16 -0.66
CA HIS A 46 -8.12 19.23 0.44
C HIS A 46 -7.51 19.55 1.80
N HIS A 47 -6.20 19.40 1.95
CA HIS A 47 -5.50 19.55 3.22
C HIS A 47 -4.21 20.35 3.05
N ASP A 48 -4.11 21.50 3.72
CA ASP A 48 -2.87 22.28 3.77
C ASP A 48 -1.75 21.51 4.49
N THR A 49 -2.12 20.72 5.49
CA THR A 49 -1.22 19.82 6.22
C THR A 49 -1.94 18.53 6.57
N LEU A 50 -1.21 17.41 6.56
CA LEU A 50 -1.74 16.10 6.93
C LEU A 50 -0.66 15.30 7.65
N THR A 51 -1.01 14.71 8.80
CA THR A 51 -0.07 13.84 9.50
C THR A 51 0.08 12.53 8.72
N ALA A 52 1.31 12.06 8.59
CA ALA A 52 1.63 10.79 7.96
C ALA A 52 2.65 10.00 8.79
N VAL A 53 2.53 8.68 8.75
CA VAL A 53 3.43 7.73 9.43
C VAL A 53 4.01 6.79 8.40
N LEU A 54 5.33 6.59 8.44
CA LEU A 54 5.97 5.48 7.73
C LEU A 54 5.69 4.20 8.51
N GLU A 55 4.99 3.25 7.89
CA GLU A 55 4.67 1.96 8.49
C GLU A 55 5.24 0.85 7.61
N PRO A 56 6.55 0.53 7.76
CA PRO A 56 7.20 -0.50 6.94
C PRO A 56 6.44 -1.82 7.00
N GLY A 57 6.33 -2.48 5.85
CA GLY A 57 5.67 -3.78 5.74
C GLY A 57 6.32 -4.87 6.56
N ALA A 58 5.65 -6.02 6.66
CA ALA A 58 6.17 -7.21 7.34
C ALA A 58 7.56 -7.60 6.82
N LEU A 59 8.40 -8.16 7.71
CA LEU A 59 9.75 -8.62 7.34
C LEU A 59 9.70 -9.73 6.30
N GLU A 60 8.74 -10.64 6.46
CA GLU A 60 8.53 -11.77 5.56
C GLU A 60 7.53 -11.43 4.45
N ALA A 61 7.76 -12.03 3.28
CA ALA A 61 6.82 -11.93 2.17
C ALA A 61 5.48 -12.57 2.54
N ARG A 62 4.39 -11.85 2.32
CA ARG A 62 3.03 -12.38 2.53
C ARG A 62 2.47 -12.89 1.22
N HIS A 63 2.08 -14.16 1.17
CA HIS A 63 1.37 -14.73 0.02
C HIS A 63 -0.15 -14.61 0.24
N VAL A 64 -0.78 -13.78 -0.58
CA VAL A 64 -2.23 -13.62 -0.66
C VAL A 64 -2.73 -14.59 -1.73
N ARG A 65 -3.29 -15.73 -1.28
CA ARG A 65 -3.76 -16.83 -2.14
C ARG A 65 -5.23 -16.68 -2.52
N CYS A 66 -5.65 -15.49 -2.95
CA CYS A 66 -7.06 -15.18 -3.20
C CYS A 66 -7.70 -15.92 -4.38
N LEU A 67 -6.90 -16.65 -5.18
CA LEU A 67 -7.37 -17.45 -6.31
C LEU A 67 -7.40 -18.96 -6.00
N SER A 68 -6.96 -19.38 -4.80
CA SER A 68 -7.11 -20.77 -4.37
C SER A 68 -8.52 -21.06 -3.87
N ASP A 69 -9.02 -22.27 -4.11
CA ASP A 69 -10.34 -22.70 -3.63
C ASP A 69 -10.49 -22.60 -2.10
N ASP A 70 -9.41 -22.80 -1.36
CA ASP A 70 -9.36 -22.76 0.11
C ASP A 70 -9.34 -21.33 0.71
N TRP A 71 -9.51 -20.27 -0.10
CA TRP A 71 -9.42 -18.89 0.38
C TRP A 71 -10.64 -18.44 1.21
N TRP A 72 -11.82 -18.97 0.88
CA TRP A 72 -13.11 -18.63 1.48
C TRP A 72 -13.48 -19.60 2.61
#